data_AF-A0A1I7DD18-F1
#
_entry.id   AF-A0A1I7DD18-F1
#
_cell.length_a   1.000
_cell.length_b   1.000
_cell.length_c   1.000
_cell.angle_alpha   90.00
_cell.angle_beta   90.00
_cell.angle_gamma   90.00
#
_symmetry.space_group_name_H-M   'P 1'
#
loop_
_entity.id
_entity.type
_entity.pdbx_description
1 polymer ?
#
loop_
_entity_poly.entity_id
_entity_poly.type
_entity_poly.pdbx_seq_one_letter_code
_entity_poly.pdbx_strand_id
1 'polypeptide(L)'
;MTIWKNENSWPRDFGDFIFLTKGVRLVGRAAFPGEWHDSDPLQVPQPDFRGKASEPTQLRHSFIRKLLMDDDTEWKVPFQFQIRPPGVKLPVEQWRVRGEQLLREHKARTDAARARCRQAEQMLLDWLVAGEVRAALRPHEGGSLQPIPNTHWNSENVGSRFATGKLDAENPFKPTSDIRDESAAWIFINVADLARQLPSNPALASVPETELRRSTILRFAIDFSEAHFDFFFEKGRTQKEISRKAQDVWFDRHNSKLPTTVADAIAVVVRELEHGKGKWSRVHSERESRKSN
;
A
#
# COMPACT_ATOMS: atom_id res chain seq x y z
N MET A 1 -7.96 -11.80 -5.25
CA MET A 1 -7.35 -11.15 -4.07
C MET A 1 -7.24 -9.66 -4.37
N THR A 2 -7.72 -8.75 -3.52
CA THR A 2 -7.66 -7.31 -3.81
C THR A 2 -6.21 -6.83 -3.68
N ILE A 3 -5.66 -6.19 -4.73
CA ILE A 3 -4.27 -5.70 -4.76
C ILE A 3 -3.97 -4.77 -3.57
N TRP A 4 -4.99 -4.07 -3.12
CA TRP A 4 -4.95 -3.17 -1.98
C TRP A 4 -4.38 -3.79 -0.70
N LYS A 5 -4.59 -5.09 -0.44
CA LYS A 5 -4.26 -5.73 0.86
C LYS A 5 -2.76 -5.79 1.18
N ASN A 6 -1.91 -5.80 0.16
CA ASN A 6 -0.47 -5.96 0.34
C ASN A 6 0.27 -4.91 -0.46
N GLU A 7 0.62 -3.81 0.20
CA GLU A 7 1.39 -2.73 -0.43
C GLU A 7 2.78 -3.19 -0.86
N ASN A 8 3.36 -4.18 -0.18
CA ASN A 8 4.67 -4.74 -0.57
C ASN A 8 4.60 -5.54 -1.88
N SER A 9 3.42 -5.96 -2.33
CA SER A 9 3.25 -6.58 -3.65
C SER A 9 2.92 -5.60 -4.76
N TRP A 10 2.85 -4.29 -4.47
CA TRP A 10 2.59 -3.29 -5.51
C TRP A 10 3.82 -3.11 -6.39
N PRO A 11 3.63 -2.80 -7.69
CA PRO A 11 4.76 -2.47 -8.54
C PRO A 11 5.47 -1.22 -8.00
N ARG A 12 6.81 -1.22 -8.08
CA ARG A 12 7.63 -0.05 -7.74
C ARG A 12 7.25 1.14 -8.63
N ASP A 13 7.15 2.32 -8.03
CA ASP A 13 6.96 3.61 -8.73
C ASP A 13 8.12 3.84 -9.72
N PHE A 14 7.91 4.65 -10.76
CA PHE A 14 8.87 4.82 -11.85
C PHE A 14 8.96 6.28 -12.30
N GLY A 15 10.09 6.93 -12.06
CA GLY A 15 10.28 8.34 -12.40
C GLY A 15 9.22 9.23 -11.74
N ASP A 16 8.54 10.05 -12.54
CA ASP A 16 7.45 10.93 -12.10
C ASP A 16 6.08 10.26 -12.08
N PHE A 17 6.04 8.92 -12.14
CA PHE A 17 4.82 8.13 -12.20
C PHE A 17 4.70 7.23 -10.96
N ILE A 18 3.52 7.27 -10.32
CA ILE A 18 3.17 6.40 -9.19
C ILE A 18 2.11 5.38 -9.59
N PHE A 19 2.11 4.25 -8.91
CA PHE A 19 1.11 3.22 -9.15
C PHE A 19 -0.33 3.75 -8.92
N LEU A 20 -1.29 3.39 -9.79
CA LEU A 20 -2.67 3.89 -9.76
C LEU A 20 -3.31 3.88 -8.36
N THR A 21 -3.11 2.77 -7.65
CA THR A 21 -3.61 2.51 -6.30
C THR A 21 -3.10 3.53 -5.26
N LYS A 22 -1.84 3.98 -5.39
CA LYS A 22 -1.30 5.08 -4.57
C LYS A 22 -1.93 6.40 -4.96
N GLY A 23 -2.19 6.60 -6.25
CA GLY A 23 -2.95 7.74 -6.76
C GLY A 23 -4.28 7.93 -6.06
N VAL A 24 -5.11 6.89 -6.05
CA VAL A 24 -6.40 6.90 -5.36
C VAL A 24 -6.25 7.23 -3.87
N ARG A 25 -5.22 6.69 -3.18
CA ARG A 25 -4.95 7.04 -1.78
C ARG A 25 -4.63 8.53 -1.61
N LEU A 26 -3.84 9.12 -2.50
CA LEU A 26 -3.53 10.55 -2.47
C LEU A 26 -4.80 11.39 -2.69
N VAL A 27 -5.65 11.01 -3.64
CA VAL A 27 -6.94 11.66 -3.89
C VAL A 27 -7.86 11.54 -2.67
N GLY A 28 -7.97 10.35 -2.08
CA GLY A 28 -8.79 10.11 -0.90
C GLY A 28 -8.36 10.94 0.30
N ARG A 29 -7.06 10.97 0.61
CA ARG A 29 -6.51 11.83 1.68
C ARG A 29 -6.76 13.31 1.42
N ALA A 30 -6.75 13.73 0.15
CA ALA A 30 -7.02 15.11 -0.25
C ALA A 30 -8.47 15.52 -0.05
N ALA A 31 -9.37 14.68 -0.56
CA ALA A 31 -10.80 14.95 -0.63
C ALA A 31 -11.47 14.79 0.74
N PHE A 32 -10.93 13.93 1.62
CA PHE A 32 -11.54 13.61 2.91
C PHE A 32 -10.53 13.76 4.07
N PRO A 33 -10.04 14.99 4.35
CA PRO A 33 -9.06 15.21 5.41
C PRO A 33 -9.62 14.82 6.78
N GLY A 34 -8.88 13.97 7.51
CA GLY A 34 -9.29 13.47 8.82
C GLY A 34 -10.31 12.32 8.81
N GLU A 35 -10.98 12.08 7.67
CA GLU A 35 -11.94 10.99 7.51
C GLU A 35 -11.40 9.81 6.71
N TRP A 36 -10.45 10.06 5.80
CA TRP A 36 -9.81 9.00 5.02
C TRP A 36 -8.88 8.15 5.88
N HIS A 37 -9.03 6.84 5.79
CA HIS A 37 -8.05 5.89 6.31
C HIS A 37 -7.43 5.07 5.19
N ASP A 38 -6.15 4.70 5.30
CA ASP A 38 -5.46 3.90 4.28
C ASP A 38 -6.05 2.48 4.10
N SER A 39 -6.92 2.08 5.03
CA SER A 39 -7.71 0.86 5.00
C SER A 39 -9.08 1.03 4.34
N ASP A 40 -9.51 2.24 3.94
CA ASP A 40 -10.79 2.48 3.27
C ASP A 40 -10.95 1.62 1.99
N PRO A 41 -9.93 1.46 1.13
CA PRO A 41 -10.00 0.55 -0.02
C PRO A 41 -9.99 -0.95 0.34
N LEU A 42 -9.66 -1.29 1.60
CA LEU A 42 -9.57 -2.67 2.09
C LEU A 42 -10.88 -3.18 2.67
N GLN A 43 -11.89 -2.33 2.79
CA GLN A 43 -13.09 -2.66 3.53
C GLN A 43 -13.85 -3.80 2.84
N VAL A 44 -13.74 -4.98 3.44
CA VAL A 44 -14.37 -6.22 2.99
C VAL A 44 -15.88 -6.06 3.14
N PRO A 45 -16.69 -6.52 2.16
CA PRO A 45 -18.13 -6.44 2.32
C PRO A 45 -18.50 -7.23 3.56
N GLN A 46 -19.41 -6.68 4.36
CA GLN A 46 -20.10 -7.48 5.34
C GLN A 46 -20.63 -8.73 4.60
N PRO A 47 -20.41 -9.94 5.13
CA PRO A 47 -20.95 -11.15 4.52
C PRO A 47 -22.44 -10.96 4.32
N ASP A 48 -22.93 -11.33 3.14
CA ASP A 48 -24.35 -11.28 2.89
C ASP A 48 -25.03 -12.37 3.73
N PHE A 49 -25.67 -11.96 4.83
CA PHE A 49 -26.37 -12.86 5.73
C PHE A 49 -27.78 -13.18 5.23
N ARG A 50 -27.98 -13.31 3.91
CA ARG A 50 -29.23 -13.72 3.27
C ARG A 50 -29.68 -15.10 3.78
N GLY A 51 -30.41 -15.07 4.88
CA GLY A 51 -31.12 -16.14 5.57
C GLY A 51 -32.24 -15.52 6.39
N LYS A 52 -33.24 -16.30 6.81
CA LYS A 52 -34.34 -15.77 7.64
C LYS A 52 -33.74 -15.12 8.89
N ALA A 53 -34.13 -13.87 9.16
CA ALA A 53 -33.60 -13.09 10.29
C ALA A 53 -33.76 -13.79 11.66
N SER A 54 -34.64 -14.80 11.74
CA SER A 54 -34.90 -15.63 12.91
C SER A 54 -33.81 -16.68 13.21
N GLU A 55 -32.94 -17.01 12.26
CA GLU A 55 -31.87 -18.00 12.46
C GLU A 55 -30.50 -17.34 12.24
N PRO A 56 -29.73 -17.10 13.32
CA PRO A 56 -28.37 -16.62 13.18
C PRO A 56 -27.55 -17.69 12.46
N THR A 57 -27.13 -17.40 11.24
CA THR A 57 -26.16 -18.25 10.56
C THR A 57 -24.89 -18.30 11.40
N GLN A 58 -24.21 -19.45 11.43
CA GLN A 58 -22.93 -19.60 12.15
C GLN A 58 -21.91 -18.51 11.75
N LEU A 59 -21.97 -18.04 10.50
CA LEU A 59 -21.18 -16.93 9.97
C LEU A 59 -21.52 -15.57 10.61
N ARG A 60 -22.81 -15.28 10.84
CA ARG A 60 -23.22 -14.05 11.55
C ARG A 60 -22.72 -14.07 12.98
N HIS A 61 -22.88 -15.20 13.67
CA HIS A 61 -22.38 -15.36 15.03
C HIS A 61 -20.86 -15.24 15.13
N SER A 62 -20.10 -15.87 14.23
CA SER A 62 -18.65 -15.75 14.23
C SER A 62 -18.19 -14.32 13.93
N PHE A 63 -18.89 -13.61 13.04
CA PHE A 63 -18.58 -12.21 12.73
C PHE A 63 -18.90 -11.26 13.89
N ILE A 64 -20.07 -11.37 14.50
CA ILE A 64 -20.44 -10.60 15.70
C ILE A 64 -19.44 -10.88 16.83
N ARG A 65 -19.07 -12.15 17.04
CA ARG A 65 -18.05 -12.53 18.02
C ARG A 65 -16.72 -11.83 17.76
N LYS A 66 -16.29 -11.73 16.50
CA LYS A 66 -15.07 -11.00 16.13
C LYS A 66 -15.20 -9.50 16.47
N LEU A 67 -16.30 -8.86 16.09
CA LEU A 67 -16.52 -7.44 16.40
C LEU A 67 -16.51 -7.16 17.91
N LEU A 68 -17.07 -8.06 18.71
CA LEU A 68 -17.04 -7.96 20.18
C LEU A 68 -15.63 -8.13 20.76
N MET A 69 -14.77 -8.93 20.12
CA MET A 69 -13.37 -9.09 20.53
C MET A 69 -12.53 -7.85 20.17
N ASP A 70 -12.86 -7.18 19.07
CA ASP A 70 -12.15 -5.98 18.60
C ASP A 70 -12.57 -4.70 19.37
N ASP A 71 -13.71 -4.71 20.08
CA ASP A 71 -14.31 -3.53 20.73
C ASP A 71 -13.61 -3.10 22.04
N ASP A 72 -12.53 -3.79 22.46
CA ASP A 72 -11.64 -3.57 23.64
C ASP A 72 -12.27 -3.12 24.98
N THR A 73 -13.60 -3.14 25.06
CA THR A 73 -14.34 -3.06 26.30
C THR A 73 -14.01 -4.31 27.10
N GLU A 74 -13.94 -4.21 28.43
CA GLU A 74 -13.33 -5.14 29.42
C GLU A 74 -13.76 -6.64 29.36
N TRP A 75 -14.46 -7.07 28.32
CA TRP A 75 -14.84 -8.42 27.94
C TRP A 75 -13.64 -9.29 27.52
N LYS A 76 -12.61 -9.37 28.36
CA LYS A 76 -11.54 -10.37 28.23
C LYS A 76 -12.13 -11.74 28.53
N VAL A 77 -12.79 -12.32 27.55
CA VAL A 77 -13.33 -13.66 27.75
C VAL A 77 -12.18 -14.66 27.68
N PRO A 78 -11.99 -15.53 28.69
CA PRO A 78 -10.94 -16.53 28.66
C PRO A 78 -11.07 -17.38 27.40
N PHE A 79 -9.97 -17.46 26.66
CA PHE A 79 -9.84 -18.17 25.39
C PHE A 79 -9.81 -19.69 25.61
N GLN A 80 -10.88 -20.25 26.17
CA GLN A 80 -11.03 -21.70 26.29
C GLN A 80 -12.39 -22.16 25.76
N PHE A 81 -12.28 -22.97 24.71
CA PHE A 81 -13.26 -23.81 24.03
C PHE A 81 -13.91 -23.30 22.74
N GLN A 82 -13.49 -23.99 21.68
CA GLN A 82 -14.20 -24.27 20.45
C GLN A 82 -15.69 -24.61 20.74
N ILE A 83 -16.58 -24.09 19.91
CA ILE A 83 -18.00 -24.50 19.77
C ILE A 83 -18.98 -24.08 20.90
N ARG A 84 -18.53 -23.76 22.13
CA ARG A 84 -19.45 -23.25 23.18
C ARG A 84 -19.39 -21.72 23.32
N PRO A 85 -20.54 -21.04 23.51
CA PRO A 85 -20.57 -19.62 23.85
C PRO A 85 -19.68 -19.38 25.06
N PRO A 86 -18.84 -18.33 25.06
CA PRO A 86 -17.86 -18.12 26.11
C PRO A 86 -18.54 -17.97 27.48
N GLY A 87 -17.91 -18.48 28.55
CA GLY A 87 -18.44 -18.52 29.93
C GLY A 87 -18.70 -17.17 30.61
N VAL A 88 -18.78 -16.08 29.87
CA VAL A 88 -19.27 -14.78 30.36
C VAL A 88 -20.78 -14.84 30.33
N LYS A 89 -21.40 -14.80 31.51
CA LYS A 89 -22.85 -14.75 31.73
C LYS A 89 -23.42 -13.38 31.34
N LEU A 90 -23.17 -12.93 30.12
CA LEU A 90 -24.04 -11.91 29.54
C LEU A 90 -25.37 -12.61 29.23
N PRO A 91 -26.51 -12.09 29.71
CA PRO A 91 -27.81 -12.57 29.26
C PRO A 91 -27.82 -12.61 27.73
N VAL A 92 -28.32 -13.71 27.15
CA VAL A 92 -28.39 -13.92 25.69
C VAL A 92 -28.94 -12.68 24.96
N GLU A 93 -29.87 -11.98 25.62
CA GLU A 93 -30.46 -10.75 25.12
C GLU A 93 -29.46 -9.59 24.98
N GLN A 94 -28.56 -9.38 25.94
CA GLN A 94 -27.55 -8.32 25.87
C GLN A 94 -26.51 -8.60 24.77
N TRP A 95 -26.13 -9.87 24.57
CA TRP A 95 -25.30 -10.29 23.44
C TRP A 95 -25.95 -9.94 22.11
N ARG A 96 -27.23 -10.25 21.96
CA ARG A 96 -27.99 -9.99 20.75
C ARG A 96 -28.06 -8.49 20.47
N VAL A 97 -28.50 -7.70 21.45
CA VAL A 97 -28.65 -6.24 21.30
C VAL A 97 -27.31 -5.57 20.98
N ARG A 98 -26.24 -5.86 21.74
CA ARG A 98 -24.92 -5.26 21.50
C ARG A 98 -24.30 -5.74 20.19
N GLY A 99 -24.42 -7.03 19.87
CA GLY A 99 -23.93 -7.59 18.62
C GLY A 99 -24.58 -6.97 17.39
N GLU A 100 -25.90 -6.77 17.40
CA GLU A 100 -26.63 -6.08 16.33
C GLU A 100 -26.25 -4.59 16.23
N GLN A 101 -26.00 -3.93 17.35
CA GLN A 101 -25.50 -2.57 17.35
C GLN A 101 -24.11 -2.49 16.71
N LEU A 102 -23.16 -3.31 17.14
CA LEU A 102 -21.81 -3.38 16.56
C LEU A 102 -21.84 -3.72 15.07
N LEU A 103 -22.78 -4.58 14.65
CA LEU A 103 -22.97 -4.93 13.25
C LEU A 103 -23.41 -3.72 12.43
N ARG A 104 -24.38 -2.94 12.93
CA ARG A 104 -24.83 -1.69 12.29
C ARG A 104 -23.73 -0.64 12.24
N GLU A 105 -22.98 -0.46 13.33
CA GLU A 105 -21.85 0.48 13.39
C GLU A 105 -20.72 0.07 12.44
N HIS A 106 -20.38 -1.22 12.39
CA HIS A 106 -19.41 -1.75 11.43
C HIS A 106 -19.88 -1.54 9.99
N LYS A 107 -21.12 -1.90 9.68
CA LYS A 107 -21.71 -1.69 8.35
C LYS A 107 -21.65 -0.22 7.94
N ALA A 108 -22.08 0.69 8.82
CA ALA A 108 -22.06 2.13 8.55
C ALA A 108 -20.64 2.63 8.29
N ARG A 109 -19.65 2.21 9.08
CA ARG A 109 -18.23 2.54 8.85
C ARG A 109 -17.72 2.02 7.51
N THR A 110 -17.99 0.75 7.19
CA THR A 110 -17.57 0.14 5.92
C THR A 110 -18.26 0.78 4.71
N ASP A 111 -19.55 1.10 4.81
CA ASP A 111 -20.29 1.78 3.74
C ASP A 111 -19.74 3.20 3.51
N ALA A 112 -19.48 3.95 4.58
CA ALA A 112 -18.89 5.29 4.49
C ALA A 112 -17.50 5.27 3.85
N ALA A 113 -16.63 4.36 4.31
CA ALA A 113 -15.29 4.18 3.74
C ALA A 113 -15.34 3.81 2.24
N ARG A 114 -16.29 2.96 1.84
CA ARG A 114 -16.50 2.63 0.42
C ARG A 114 -17.00 3.80 -0.41
N ALA A 115 -17.93 4.58 0.14
CA ALA A 115 -18.44 5.76 -0.54
C ALA A 115 -17.28 6.73 -0.82
N ARG A 116 -16.43 7.00 0.18
CA ARG A 116 -15.22 7.81 0.01
C ARG A 116 -14.26 7.22 -1.02
N CYS A 117 -13.97 5.92 -0.96
CA CYS A 117 -13.09 5.25 -1.91
C CYS A 117 -13.61 5.37 -3.36
N ARG A 118 -14.90 5.10 -3.58
CA ARG A 118 -15.53 5.25 -4.90
C ARG A 118 -15.51 6.69 -5.39
N GLN A 119 -15.72 7.65 -4.50
CA GLN A 119 -15.66 9.06 -4.86
C GLN A 119 -14.23 9.47 -5.24
N ALA A 120 -13.21 8.98 -4.53
CA ALA A 120 -11.81 9.21 -4.89
C ALA A 120 -11.43 8.57 -6.25
N GLU A 121 -11.90 7.34 -6.51
CA GLU A 121 -11.75 6.68 -7.81
C GLU A 121 -12.43 7.48 -8.93
N GLN A 122 -13.66 7.97 -8.70
CA GLN A 122 -14.42 8.76 -9.66
C GLN A 122 -13.72 10.08 -9.98
N MET A 123 -13.25 10.82 -8.96
CA MET A 123 -12.50 12.06 -9.18
C MET A 123 -11.25 11.82 -10.03
N LEU A 124 -10.48 10.77 -9.72
CA LEU A 124 -9.30 10.43 -10.49
C LEU A 124 -9.65 10.00 -11.92
N LEU A 125 -10.73 9.24 -12.10
CA LEU A 125 -11.24 8.86 -13.41
C LEU A 125 -11.63 10.09 -14.25
N ASP A 126 -12.34 11.05 -13.67
CA ASP A 126 -12.77 12.27 -14.37
C ASP A 126 -11.55 13.03 -14.92
N TRP A 127 -10.49 13.16 -14.12
CA TRP A 127 -9.23 13.79 -14.56
C TRP A 127 -8.49 12.99 -15.63
N LEU A 128 -8.52 11.66 -15.56
CA LEU A 128 -7.92 10.78 -16.58
C LEU A 128 -8.65 10.86 -17.91
N VAL A 129 -9.99 10.93 -17.88
CA VAL A 129 -10.85 11.10 -19.08
C VAL A 129 -10.64 12.47 -19.70
N ALA A 130 -10.55 13.53 -18.88
CA ALA A 130 -10.28 14.89 -19.33
C ALA A 130 -8.85 15.08 -19.86
N GLY A 131 -7.93 14.15 -19.59
CA GLY A 131 -6.51 14.28 -19.93
C GLY A 131 -5.75 15.25 -19.04
N GLU A 132 -6.33 15.64 -17.91
CA GLU A 132 -5.73 16.52 -16.92
C GLU A 132 -4.65 15.81 -16.10
N VAL A 133 -4.80 14.49 -15.91
CA VAL A 133 -3.81 13.59 -15.33
C VAL A 133 -3.37 12.60 -16.38
N ARG A 134 -2.08 12.58 -16.73
CA ARG A 134 -1.54 11.57 -17.64
C ARG A 134 -1.37 10.23 -16.93
N ALA A 135 -1.62 9.16 -17.66
CA ALA A 135 -1.36 7.79 -17.22
C ALA A 135 -0.48 7.04 -18.21
N ALA A 136 0.22 6.02 -17.72
CA ALA A 136 1.09 5.17 -18.52
C ALA A 136 1.01 3.71 -18.06
N LEU A 137 1.25 2.79 -18.98
CA LEU A 137 1.40 1.36 -18.73
C LEU A 137 2.87 1.00 -18.58
N ARG A 138 3.13 0.11 -17.64
CA ARG A 138 4.39 -0.63 -17.59
C ARG A 138 4.09 -2.12 -17.68
N PRO A 139 4.71 -2.85 -18.62
CA PRO A 139 4.65 -4.31 -18.63
C PRO A 139 5.08 -4.91 -17.28
N HIS A 140 4.63 -6.14 -17.02
CA HIS A 140 4.97 -6.86 -15.79
C HIS A 140 6.49 -7.08 -15.67
N GLU A 141 7.13 -7.47 -16.78
CA GLU A 141 8.56 -7.76 -16.88
C GLU A 141 9.33 -6.57 -17.46
N GLY A 142 9.58 -5.57 -16.63
CA GLY A 142 10.35 -4.39 -17.04
C GLY A 142 9.67 -3.59 -18.17
N GLY A 143 10.49 -2.94 -19.00
CA GLY A 143 10.01 -2.13 -20.13
C GLY A 143 9.85 -0.64 -19.83
N SER A 144 9.70 0.13 -20.91
CA SER A 144 9.43 1.57 -20.85
C SER A 144 7.97 1.84 -20.55
N LEU A 145 7.70 3.02 -19.99
CA LEU A 145 6.34 3.50 -19.80
C LEU A 145 5.71 3.84 -21.16
N GLN A 146 4.56 3.23 -21.45
CA GLN A 146 3.77 3.50 -22.64
C GLN A 146 2.58 4.40 -22.26
N PRO A 147 2.38 5.58 -22.88
CA PRO A 147 1.29 6.46 -22.51
C PRO A 147 -0.07 5.79 -22.78
N ILE A 148 -1.02 5.96 -21.85
CA ILE A 148 -2.41 5.50 -22.03
C ILE A 148 -3.20 6.63 -22.68
N PRO A 149 -3.80 6.41 -23.86
CA PRO A 149 -4.74 7.38 -24.44
C PRO A 149 -5.92 7.66 -23.50
N ASN A 150 -6.34 8.92 -23.39
CA ASN A 150 -7.50 9.30 -22.57
C ASN A 150 -8.79 8.55 -22.99
N THR A 151 -8.95 8.25 -24.27
CA THR A 151 -10.06 7.44 -24.80
C THR A 151 -10.14 6.04 -24.20
N HIS A 152 -9.04 5.48 -23.72
CA HIS A 152 -9.05 4.18 -23.06
C HIS A 152 -9.84 4.23 -21.75
N TRP A 153 -10.00 5.39 -21.11
CA TRP A 153 -10.76 5.56 -19.87
C TRP A 153 -12.28 5.70 -20.09
N ASN A 154 -12.73 5.85 -21.33
CA ASN A 154 -14.14 5.92 -21.67
C ASN A 154 -14.75 4.51 -21.78
N SER A 155 -14.93 3.84 -20.65
CA SER A 155 -15.47 2.48 -20.57
C SER A 155 -16.50 2.37 -19.45
N GLU A 156 -17.54 1.56 -19.67
CA GLU A 156 -18.51 1.22 -18.62
C GLU A 156 -17.90 0.35 -17.50
N ASN A 157 -16.75 -0.30 -17.75
CA ASN A 157 -16.11 -1.22 -16.81
C ASN A 157 -14.73 -0.75 -16.34
N VAL A 158 -14.59 0.53 -16.02
CA VAL A 158 -13.35 1.10 -15.45
C VAL A 158 -13.05 0.62 -14.04
N GLY A 159 -14.07 0.21 -13.27
CA GLY A 159 -13.90 -0.21 -11.87
C GLY A 159 -12.92 -1.38 -11.69
N SER A 160 -12.86 -2.31 -12.66
CA SER A 160 -11.93 -3.44 -12.59
C SER A 160 -10.46 -2.99 -12.65
N ARG A 161 -10.18 -1.85 -13.30
CA ARG A 161 -8.83 -1.27 -13.38
C ARG A 161 -8.37 -0.70 -12.05
N PHE A 162 -9.26 -0.05 -11.28
CA PHE A 162 -8.96 0.41 -9.93
C PHE A 162 -8.85 -0.76 -8.94
N ALA A 163 -9.66 -1.81 -9.13
CA ALA A 163 -9.60 -3.00 -8.29
C ALA A 163 -8.30 -3.82 -8.45
N THR A 164 -7.69 -3.78 -9.64
CA THR A 164 -6.52 -4.59 -10.00
C THR A 164 -5.25 -3.79 -10.23
N GLY A 165 -5.36 -2.49 -10.53
CA GLY A 165 -4.25 -1.64 -10.98
C GLY A 165 -3.69 -2.01 -12.35
N LYS A 166 -4.44 -2.75 -13.17
CA LYS A 166 -3.98 -3.33 -14.43
C LYS A 166 -4.85 -2.94 -15.63
N LEU A 167 -4.27 -2.96 -16.83
CA LEU A 167 -4.94 -2.77 -18.12
C LEU A 167 -4.23 -3.60 -19.20
N ASP A 168 -5.00 -4.22 -20.09
CA ASP A 168 -4.48 -4.81 -21.33
C ASP A 168 -4.43 -3.70 -22.40
N ALA A 169 -3.24 -3.46 -22.95
CA ALA A 169 -3.01 -2.39 -23.93
C ALA A 169 -3.68 -2.68 -25.27
N GLU A 170 -3.77 -3.96 -25.65
CA GLU A 170 -4.35 -4.41 -26.92
C GLU A 170 -5.88 -4.47 -26.83
N ASN A 171 -6.40 -4.80 -25.64
CA ASN A 171 -7.84 -4.96 -25.39
C ASN A 171 -8.30 -4.13 -24.18
N PRO A 172 -8.22 -2.78 -24.23
CA PRO A 172 -8.42 -1.93 -23.06
C PRO A 172 -9.85 -2.01 -22.47
N PHE A 173 -10.82 -2.43 -23.26
CA PHE A 173 -12.23 -2.53 -22.84
C PHE A 173 -12.62 -3.92 -22.32
N LYS A 174 -11.71 -4.90 -22.37
CA LYS A 174 -11.96 -6.23 -21.80
C LYS A 174 -11.93 -6.15 -20.27
N PRO A 175 -12.87 -6.80 -19.56
CA PRO A 175 -12.82 -6.88 -18.09
C PRO A 175 -11.48 -7.44 -17.62
N THR A 176 -10.84 -6.79 -16.64
CA THR A 176 -9.53 -7.24 -16.15
C THR A 176 -9.59 -8.55 -15.39
N SER A 177 -10.78 -9.00 -14.97
CA SER A 177 -11.02 -10.34 -14.43
C SER A 177 -10.71 -11.46 -15.43
N ASP A 178 -10.74 -11.15 -16.73
CA ASP A 178 -10.67 -12.12 -17.82
C ASP A 178 -9.32 -12.07 -18.55
N ILE A 179 -8.39 -11.24 -18.06
CA ILE A 179 -7.07 -11.06 -18.64
C ILE A 179 -6.13 -12.06 -17.97
N ARG A 180 -5.35 -12.81 -18.77
CA ARG A 180 -4.27 -13.64 -18.24
C ARG A 180 -3.21 -12.71 -17.67
N ASP A 181 -2.70 -13.01 -16.47
CA ASP A 181 -1.81 -12.11 -15.74
C ASP A 181 -0.60 -11.59 -16.55
N GLU A 182 -0.14 -12.36 -17.53
CA GLU A 182 1.01 -12.08 -18.40
C GLU A 182 0.76 -10.94 -19.42
N SER A 183 -0.47 -10.76 -19.92
CA SER A 183 -0.78 -9.71 -20.90
C SER A 183 -1.23 -8.39 -20.26
N ALA A 184 -1.41 -8.38 -18.94
CA ALA A 184 -1.90 -7.23 -18.20
C ALA A 184 -0.73 -6.34 -17.73
N ALA A 185 -0.71 -5.10 -18.17
CA ALA A 185 0.28 -4.12 -17.73
C ALA A 185 -0.19 -3.33 -16.50
N TRP A 186 0.75 -2.90 -15.67
CA TRP A 186 0.48 -2.07 -14.51
C TRP A 186 0.19 -0.63 -14.92
N ILE A 187 -0.83 -0.03 -14.31
CA ILE A 187 -1.20 1.37 -14.55
C ILE A 187 -0.46 2.28 -13.58
N PHE A 188 0.19 3.30 -14.13
CA PHE A 188 0.77 4.40 -13.37
C PHE A 188 0.16 5.73 -13.78
N ILE A 189 0.20 6.69 -12.87
CA ILE A 189 -0.28 8.06 -13.09
C ILE A 189 0.83 9.06 -12.80
N ASN A 190 0.85 10.15 -13.56
CA ASN A 190 1.85 11.20 -13.40
C ASN A 190 1.56 12.01 -12.11
N VAL A 191 2.57 12.12 -11.26
CA VAL A 191 2.45 12.76 -9.95
C VAL A 191 2.24 14.27 -10.07
N ALA A 192 3.00 14.93 -10.96
CA ALA A 192 2.95 16.38 -11.09
C ALA A 192 1.58 16.83 -11.61
N ASP A 193 1.01 16.06 -12.55
CA ASP A 193 -0.33 16.31 -13.05
C ASP A 193 -1.38 16.09 -11.94
N LEU A 194 -1.28 14.99 -11.19
CA LEU A 194 -2.17 14.70 -10.06
C LEU A 194 -2.13 15.83 -9.02
N ALA A 195 -0.94 16.26 -8.63
CA ALA A 195 -0.76 17.29 -7.61
C ALA A 195 -1.41 18.63 -7.98
N ARG A 196 -1.49 18.97 -9.28
CA ARG A 196 -2.20 20.17 -9.76
C ARG A 196 -3.72 20.06 -9.62
N GLN A 197 -4.26 18.84 -9.64
CA GLN A 197 -5.71 18.59 -9.56
C GLN A 197 -6.20 18.36 -8.13
N LEU A 198 -5.32 17.97 -7.21
CA LEU A 198 -5.72 17.83 -5.82
C LEU A 198 -6.25 19.19 -5.32
N PRO A 199 -7.42 19.20 -4.63
CA PRO A 199 -7.91 20.43 -4.03
C PRO A 199 -6.78 21.04 -3.22
N SER A 200 -6.64 22.37 -3.27
CA SER A 200 -5.66 23.13 -2.49
C SER A 200 -5.97 23.04 -1.01
N ASN A 201 -5.84 21.83 -0.46
CA ASN A 201 -5.94 21.54 0.94
C ASN A 201 -4.59 21.96 1.53
N PRO A 202 -4.54 22.96 2.42
CA PRO A 202 -3.28 23.40 3.02
C PRO A 202 -2.52 22.26 3.72
N ALA A 203 -3.22 21.21 4.18
CA ALA A 203 -2.61 19.99 4.73
C ALA A 203 -1.86 19.14 3.69
N LEU A 204 -2.23 19.22 2.41
CA LEU A 204 -1.53 18.58 1.30
C LEU A 204 -0.54 19.48 0.58
N ALA A 205 -0.75 20.80 0.61
CA ALA A 205 0.29 21.76 0.27
C ALA A 205 1.52 21.60 1.20
N SER A 206 1.32 21.02 2.39
CA SER A 206 2.36 20.60 3.33
C SER A 206 2.80 19.15 3.23
N VAL A 207 2.31 18.33 2.28
CA VAL A 207 3.06 17.12 1.86
C VAL A 207 4.11 17.66 0.90
N PRO A 208 5.25 18.11 1.41
CA PRO A 208 6.11 18.94 0.61
C PRO A 208 6.70 18.01 -0.46
N GLU A 209 7.09 18.55 -1.60
CA GLU A 209 7.88 17.83 -2.60
C GLU A 209 9.05 17.06 -1.95
N THR A 210 9.51 17.51 -0.77
CA THR A 210 10.45 16.80 0.10
C THR A 210 9.96 15.48 0.70
N GLU A 211 8.69 15.25 1.04
CA GLU A 211 8.22 13.91 1.49
C GLU A 211 8.27 12.89 0.35
N LEU A 212 7.85 13.30 -0.84
CA LEU A 212 7.92 12.45 -2.03
C LEU A 212 9.38 12.20 -2.44
N ARG A 213 10.22 13.24 -2.45
CA ARG A 213 11.67 13.12 -2.67
C ARG A 213 12.37 12.34 -1.56
N ARG A 214 11.94 12.46 -0.29
CA ARG A 214 12.46 11.68 0.85
C ARG A 214 12.12 10.20 0.64
N SER A 215 10.93 9.89 0.16
CA SER A 215 10.58 8.52 -0.24
C SER A 215 11.52 8.02 -1.33
N THR A 216 11.79 8.82 -2.36
CA THR A 216 12.73 8.45 -3.44
C THR A 216 14.15 8.26 -2.95
N ILE A 217 14.67 9.17 -2.12
CA ILE A 217 16.03 9.10 -1.55
C ILE A 217 16.16 7.92 -0.59
N LEU A 218 15.19 7.70 0.29
CA LEU A 218 15.22 6.60 1.25
C LEU A 218 15.12 5.25 0.54
N ARG A 219 14.23 5.15 -0.46
CA ARG A 219 14.13 3.96 -1.32
C ARG A 219 15.40 3.73 -2.12
N PHE A 220 15.98 4.80 -2.66
CA PHE A 220 17.27 4.71 -3.33
C PHE A 220 18.36 4.21 -2.38
N ALA A 221 18.43 4.72 -1.15
CA ALA A 221 19.40 4.27 -0.17
C ALA A 221 19.27 2.77 0.13
N ILE A 222 18.03 2.27 0.28
CA ILE A 222 17.73 0.85 0.48
C ILE A 222 18.16 0.04 -0.76
N ASP A 223 17.64 0.39 -1.94
CA ASP A 223 17.96 -0.27 -3.22
C ASP A 223 19.48 -0.30 -3.48
N PHE A 224 20.16 0.83 -3.24
CA PHE A 224 21.60 0.97 -3.40
C PHE A 224 22.36 0.07 -2.42
N SER A 225 21.91 0.02 -1.16
CA SER A 225 22.53 -0.83 -0.14
C SER A 225 22.42 -2.33 -0.46
N GLU A 226 21.30 -2.74 -1.06
CA GLU A 226 21.04 -4.13 -1.45
C GLU A 226 21.80 -4.51 -2.73
N ALA A 227 21.70 -3.68 -3.78
CA ALA A 227 22.26 -4.00 -5.11
C ALA A 227 23.79 -3.89 -5.16
N HIS A 228 24.38 -3.05 -4.32
CA HIS A 228 25.83 -2.85 -4.25
C HIS A 228 26.44 -3.43 -2.98
N PHE A 229 25.76 -4.40 -2.37
CA PHE A 229 26.20 -5.03 -1.13
C PHE A 229 27.67 -5.47 -1.23
N ASP A 230 28.04 -6.27 -2.24
CA ASP A 230 29.40 -6.80 -2.40
C ASP A 230 30.46 -5.70 -2.55
N PHE A 231 30.11 -4.58 -3.19
CA PHE A 231 31.02 -3.44 -3.35
C PHE A 231 31.43 -2.83 -2.00
N PHE A 232 30.55 -2.88 -0.99
CA PHE A 232 30.86 -2.36 0.35
C PHE A 232 31.74 -3.31 1.17
N PHE A 233 31.69 -4.62 0.90
CA PHE A 233 32.44 -5.63 1.68
C PHE A 233 33.85 -5.91 1.17
N GLU A 234 34.23 -5.35 0.02
CA GLU A 234 35.63 -5.29 -0.38
C GLU A 234 36.40 -4.43 0.63
N LYS A 235 37.34 -5.05 1.35
CA LYS A 235 38.05 -4.42 2.47
C LYS A 235 38.64 -3.06 2.08
N GLY A 236 38.33 -2.04 2.88
CA GLY A 236 39.02 -0.75 2.85
C GLY A 236 38.32 0.34 2.04
N ARG A 237 37.05 0.16 1.63
CA ARG A 237 36.30 1.25 0.99
C ARG A 237 36.08 2.41 1.96
N THR A 238 36.50 3.58 1.52
CA THR A 238 36.32 4.83 2.24
C THR A 238 34.88 5.36 2.07
N GLN A 239 34.39 6.15 3.02
CA GLN A 239 33.09 6.83 2.91
C GLN A 239 32.97 7.65 1.61
N LYS A 240 34.10 8.23 1.16
CA LYS A 240 34.18 9.00 -0.08
C LYS A 240 33.94 8.14 -1.32
N GLU A 241 34.46 6.91 -1.36
CA GLU A 241 34.20 5.98 -2.47
C GLU A 241 32.75 5.52 -2.50
N ILE A 242 32.15 5.22 -1.34
CA ILE A 242 30.74 4.83 -1.24
C ILE A 242 29.83 5.99 -1.68
N SER A 243 30.11 7.21 -1.23
CA SER A 243 29.34 8.40 -1.60
C SER A 243 29.43 8.69 -3.10
N ARG A 244 30.63 8.57 -3.68
CA ARG A 244 30.82 8.71 -5.13
C ARG A 244 30.03 7.66 -5.90
N LYS A 245 30.09 6.40 -5.48
CA LYS A 245 29.32 5.32 -6.13
C LYS A 245 27.81 5.57 -6.04
N ALA A 246 27.31 6.06 -4.90
CA ALA A 246 25.91 6.43 -4.75
C ALA A 246 25.51 7.58 -5.70
N GLN A 247 26.39 8.59 -5.87
CA GLN A 247 26.16 9.67 -6.82
C GLN A 247 26.12 9.17 -8.27
N ASP A 248 27.05 8.31 -8.66
CA ASP A 248 27.12 7.76 -10.02
C ASP A 248 25.85 6.95 -10.34
N VAL A 249 25.46 6.03 -9.44
CA VAL A 249 24.26 5.18 -9.62
C VAL A 249 22.98 6.03 -9.63
N TRP A 250 22.90 7.08 -8.79
CA TRP A 250 21.77 8.01 -8.82
C TRP A 250 21.71 8.77 -10.14
N PHE A 251 22.84 9.29 -10.63
CA PHE A 251 22.91 10.05 -11.87
C PHE A 251 22.47 9.18 -13.06
N ASP A 252 22.95 7.95 -13.13
CA ASP A 252 22.56 7.00 -14.18
C ASP A 252 21.05 6.71 -14.16
N ARG A 253 20.46 6.57 -12.96
CA ARG A 253 19.04 6.22 -12.80
C ARG A 253 18.09 7.41 -13.01
N HIS A 254 18.50 8.60 -12.60
CA HIS A 254 17.61 9.77 -12.49
C HIS A 254 18.04 10.96 -13.34
N ASN A 255 19.14 10.86 -14.10
CA ASN A 255 19.71 11.94 -14.90
C ASN A 255 19.81 13.27 -14.13
N SER A 256 20.12 13.19 -12.84
CA SER A 256 20.21 14.33 -11.92
C SER A 256 21.29 14.08 -10.88
N LYS A 257 21.81 15.12 -10.22
CA LYS A 257 22.82 14.95 -9.18
C LYS A 257 22.17 14.63 -7.83
N LEU A 258 22.62 13.58 -7.16
CA LEU A 258 22.29 13.33 -5.76
C LEU A 258 22.97 14.41 -4.90
N PRO A 259 22.25 15.12 -4.02
CA PRO A 259 22.89 16.08 -3.11
C PRO A 259 24.02 15.42 -2.31
N THR A 260 25.18 16.06 -2.24
CA THR A 260 26.37 15.49 -1.58
C THR A 260 26.09 15.09 -0.13
N THR A 261 25.33 15.90 0.61
CA THR A 261 24.93 15.61 1.99
C THR A 261 24.12 14.32 2.11
N VAL A 262 23.29 14.00 1.12
CA VAL A 262 22.50 12.77 1.07
C VAL A 262 23.39 11.58 0.72
N ALA A 263 24.28 11.73 -0.25
CA ALA A 263 25.25 10.69 -0.62
C ALA A 263 26.15 10.32 0.57
N ASP A 264 26.63 11.33 1.31
CA ASP A 264 27.45 11.15 2.51
C ASP A 264 26.66 10.44 3.62
N ALA A 265 25.39 10.81 3.83
CA ALA A 265 24.52 10.15 4.82
C ALA A 265 24.28 8.67 4.47
N ILE A 266 24.04 8.35 3.19
CA ILE A 266 23.92 6.97 2.72
C ILE A 266 25.21 6.20 3.00
N ALA A 267 26.37 6.80 2.71
CA ALA A 267 27.65 6.16 2.97
C ALA A 267 27.92 5.89 4.46
N VAL A 268 27.49 6.79 5.36
CA VAL A 268 27.56 6.56 6.81
C VAL A 268 26.67 5.38 7.20
N VAL A 269 25.40 5.38 6.80
CA VAL A 269 24.44 4.30 7.17
C VAL A 269 24.93 2.94 6.68
N VAL A 270 25.38 2.85 5.42
CA VAL A 270 25.90 1.60 4.84
C VAL A 270 27.13 1.11 5.62
N ARG A 271 28.04 2.01 5.99
CA ARG A 271 29.25 1.67 6.75
C ARG A 271 28.93 1.29 8.19
N GLU A 272 27.96 1.93 8.84
CA GLU A 272 27.52 1.55 10.18
C GLU A 272 26.86 0.16 10.19
N LEU A 273 26.09 -0.18 9.16
CA LEU A 273 25.53 -1.52 8.98
C LEU A 273 26.64 -2.59 8.86
N GLU A 274 27.77 -2.27 8.21
CA GLU A 274 28.96 -3.14 8.14
C GLU A 274 29.56 -3.36 9.55
N HIS A 275 29.80 -2.28 10.30
CA HIS A 275 30.36 -2.35 11.65
C HIS A 275 29.44 -3.08 12.63
N GLY A 276 28.12 -2.93 12.45
CA GLY A 276 27.10 -3.65 13.20
C GLY A 276 27.12 -5.15 12.90
N LYS A 277 27.21 -5.56 11.63
CA LYS A 277 27.25 -6.99 11.25
C LYS A 277 28.45 -7.73 11.83
N GLY A 278 29.63 -7.09 11.93
CA GLY A 278 30.79 -7.69 12.61
C GLY A 278 30.50 -8.06 14.07
N LYS A 279 29.68 -7.27 14.78
CA LYS A 279 29.22 -7.59 16.13
C LYS A 279 28.16 -8.69 16.14
N TRP A 280 27.19 -8.66 15.21
CA TRP A 280 26.11 -9.66 15.15
C TRP A 280 26.60 -11.05 14.74
N SER A 281 27.49 -11.15 13.75
CA SER A 281 28.10 -12.42 13.35
C SER A 281 28.94 -13.02 14.48
N ARG A 282 29.63 -12.19 15.26
CA ARG A 282 30.40 -12.64 16.43
C ARG A 282 29.51 -13.11 17.57
N VAL A 283 28.39 -12.41 17.84
CA VAL A 283 27.39 -12.84 18.84
C VAL A 283 26.71 -14.14 18.42
N HIS A 284 26.43 -14.33 17.13
CA HIS A 284 25.88 -15.59 16.61
C HIS A 284 26.89 -16.74 16.73
N SER A 285 28.16 -16.53 16.36
CA SER A 285 29.20 -17.56 16.49
C SER A 285 29.46 -17.92 17.96
N GLU A 286 29.53 -16.95 18.87
CA GLU A 286 29.72 -17.21 20.31
C GLU A 286 28.52 -17.95 20.94
N ARG A 287 27.31 -17.67 20.45
CA ARG A 287 26.08 -18.35 20.91
C ARG A 287 25.98 -19.79 20.40
N GLU A 288 26.49 -20.08 19.21
CA GLU A 288 26.59 -21.46 18.69
C GLU A 288 27.68 -22.25 19.40
N SER A 289 28.86 -21.66 19.65
CA SER A 289 29.93 -22.32 20.41
C SER A 289 29.53 -22.68 21.85
N ARG A 290 28.65 -21.89 22.49
CA ARG A 290 28.10 -22.18 23.83
C ARG A 290 27.04 -23.29 23.86
N LYS A 291 26.45 -23.67 22.72
CA LYS A 291 25.48 -24.78 22.64
C LYS A 291 26.16 -26.14 22.43
N SER A 292 27.43 -26.16 22.07
CA SER A 292 28.21 -27.36 21.78
C SER A 292 29.09 -27.84 22.94
N ASN A 293 29.05 -27.14 24.08
CA ASN A 293 29.65 -27.53 25.36
C ASN A 293 28.53 -27.80 26.38
#